data_AF-A0A6H5GX64-F1
#
_entry.id   AF-A0A6H5GX64-F1
#
_cell.length_a   1.000
_cell.length_b   1.000
_cell.length_c   1.000
_cell.angle_alpha   90.00
_cell.angle_beta   90.00
_cell.angle_gamma   90.00
#
_symmetry.space_group_name_H-M   'P 1'
#
loop_
_entity.id
_entity.type
_entity.pdbx_description
1 polymer ?
#
loop_
_entity_poly.entity_id
_entity_poly.type
_entity_poly.pdbx_seq_one_letter_code
_entity_poly.pdbx_strand_id
1 'polypeptide(L)' 'DPSFTYPPIRVYPLYAALSQNKQLEVFQPGNPSARRVILCTNIAETSVTIPGIKCVVDSGMVKQK' A
#
# COMPACT_ATOMS: atom_id res chain seq x y z
N ASP A 1 -17.11 -5.23 -18.84
CA ASP A 1 -18.53 -4.90 -18.76
C ASP A 1 -18.67 -3.44 -18.35
N PRO A 2 -19.22 -2.56 -19.20
CA PRO A 2 -19.37 -1.12 -18.92
C PRO A 2 -20.37 -0.81 -17.79
N SER A 3 -21.10 -1.81 -17.27
CA SER A 3 -21.98 -1.65 -16.10
C SER A 3 -21.27 -1.82 -14.75
N PHE A 4 -20.02 -2.30 -14.75
CA PHE A 4 -19.29 -2.55 -13.50
C PHE A 4 -18.63 -1.26 -12.96
N THR A 5 -19.18 -0.73 -11.88
CA THR A 5 -18.54 0.36 -11.13
C THR A 5 -17.66 -0.23 -10.05
N TYR A 6 -16.34 -0.03 -10.16
CA TYR A 6 -15.39 -0.47 -9.13
C TYR A 6 -15.44 0.47 -7.92
N PRO A 7 -15.17 -0.03 -6.70
CA PRO A 7 -14.97 0.84 -5.55
C PRO A 7 -13.84 1.85 -5.82
N PRO A 8 -13.95 3.08 -5.29
CA PRO A 8 -12.88 4.06 -5.39
C PRO A 8 -11.57 3.51 -4.81
N ILE A 9 -10.44 3.88 -5.39
CA ILE A 9 -9.12 3.46 -4.92
C ILE A 9 -8.52 4.58 -4.07
N ARG A 10 -7.89 4.19 -2.95
CA ARG A 10 -7.06 5.08 -2.15
C ARG A 10 -5.65 4.53 -2.05
N VAL A 11 -4.69 5.35 -2.48
CA VAL A 11 -3.26 4.99 -2.55
C VAL A 11 -2.52 5.55 -1.35
N TYR A 12 -1.67 4.72 -0.74
CA TYR A 12 -0.79 5.09 0.36
C TYR A 12 0.66 4.77 -0.02
N PRO A 13 1.53 5.78 -0.18
CA PRO A 13 2.95 5.54 -0.44
C PRO A 13 3.67 5.11 0.84
N LEU A 14 4.69 4.24 0.71
CA LEU A 14 5.56 3.82 1.81
C LEU A 14 7.01 3.70 1.32
N TYR A 15 7.86 4.64 1.73
CA TYR A 15 9.30 4.67 1.39
C TYR A 15 10.07 5.45 2.46
N ALA A 16 11.41 5.27 2.52
CA ALA A 16 12.22 5.70 3.67
C ALA A 16 12.17 7.20 3.97
N ALA A 17 12.18 8.03 2.92
CA ALA A 17 12.19 9.49 3.05
C ALA A 17 10.78 10.09 3.31
N LEU A 18 9.74 9.27 3.41
CA LEU A 18 8.39 9.74 3.73
C LEU A 18 8.34 10.19 5.20
N SER A 19 7.61 11.27 5.51
CA SER A 19 7.46 11.70 6.91
C SER A 19 6.82 10.62 7.77
N GLN A 20 7.24 10.52 9.03
CA GLN A 20 6.78 9.47 9.95
C GLN A 20 5.25 9.42 10.05
N ASN A 21 4.59 10.57 10.15
CA ASN A 21 3.12 10.65 10.21
C ASN A 21 2.45 10.02 8.98
N LYS A 22 3.02 10.20 7.78
CA LYS A 22 2.50 9.61 6.54
C LYS A 22 2.82 8.12 6.45
N GLN A 23 3.97 7.68 6.94
CA GLN A 23 4.27 6.24 7.04
C GLN A 23 3.26 5.54 7.96
N LEU A 24 2.85 6.18 9.06
CA LEU A 24 1.90 5.62 10.02
C LEU A 24 0.48 5.42 9.45
N GLU A 25 0.11 6.14 8.38
CA GLU A 25 -1.19 5.98 7.72
C GLU A 25 -1.40 4.56 7.18
N VAL A 26 -0.33 3.84 6.83
CA VAL A 26 -0.46 2.45 6.35
C VAL A 26 -0.83 1.46 7.47
N PHE A 27 -0.77 1.84 8.73
CA PHE A 27 -1.20 0.98 9.83
C PHE A 27 -2.64 1.27 10.26
N GLN A 28 -3.23 2.36 9.77
CA GLN A 28 -4.61 2.71 10.07
C GLN A 28 -5.59 1.78 9.32
N PRO A 29 -6.76 1.48 9.90
CA PRO A 29 -7.82 0.77 9.21
C PRO A 29 -8.17 1.44 7.88
N GLY A 30 -8.33 0.64 6.83
CA GLY A 30 -8.77 1.14 5.53
C GLY A 30 -10.24 1.56 5.56
N ASN A 31 -10.61 2.52 4.69
CA ASN A 31 -12.02 2.85 4.45
C ASN A 31 -12.73 1.64 3.82
N PRO A 32 -13.81 1.09 4.40
CA PRO A 32 -14.53 -0.07 3.85
C PRO A 32 -15.11 0.18 2.45
N SER A 33 -15.45 1.42 2.13
CA SER A 33 -16.03 1.82 0.84
C SER A 33 -14.99 2.06 -0.25
N ALA A 34 -13.69 1.92 0.05
CA ALA A 34 -12.61 2.14 -0.91
C ALA A 34 -11.61 0.99 -0.91
N ARG A 35 -11.10 0.65 -2.09
CA ARG A 35 -9.97 -0.28 -2.19
C ARG A 35 -8.70 0.43 -1.77
N ARG A 36 -8.07 -0.10 -0.72
CA ARG A 36 -6.77 0.35 -0.24
C ARG A 36 -5.65 -0.26 -1.09
N VAL A 37 -4.74 0.59 -1.58
CA VAL A 37 -3.54 0.19 -2.32
C VAL A 37 -2.34 0.83 -1.65
N ILE A 38 -1.32 0.03 -1.34
CA ILE A 38 -0.06 0.53 -0.76
C ILE A 38 1.01 0.38 -1.83
N LEU A 39 1.63 1.49 -2.21
CA LEU A 39 2.78 1.47 -3.10
C LEU A 39 4.03 1.63 -2.25
N CYS A 40 4.85 0.59 -2.20
CA CYS A 40 6.00 0.54 -1.30
C CYS A 40 7.29 0.21 -2.05
N THR A 41 8.41 0.62 -1.47
CA THR A 41 9.71 0.02 -1.79
C THR A 41 9.89 -1.26 -0.97
N ASN A 42 11.06 -1.89 -1.10
CA ASN A 42 11.48 -3.05 -0.29
C ASN A 42 11.50 -2.81 1.24
N ILE A 43 11.13 -1.62 1.74
CA ILE A 43 10.89 -1.41 3.17
C ILE A 43 9.79 -2.33 3.70
N ALA A 44 8.77 -2.61 2.88
CA ALA A 44 7.70 -3.53 3.23
C ALA A 44 8.14 -5.01 3.23
N GLU A 45 9.31 -5.35 2.68
CA GLU A 45 9.87 -6.71 2.67
C GLU A 45 10.43 -7.11 4.05
N THR A 46 10.88 -6.12 4.83
CA THR A 46 11.33 -6.33 6.21
C THR A 46 10.15 -6.61 7.15
N SER A 47 10.39 -6.82 8.45
CA SER A 47 9.41 -7.24 9.48
C SER A 47 8.25 -6.26 9.77
N VAL A 48 7.65 -5.66 8.75
CA VAL A 48 6.47 -4.79 8.81
C VAL A 48 5.24 -5.64 8.53
N THR A 49 4.38 -5.79 9.54
CA THR A 49 3.07 -6.43 9.36
C THR A 49 2.00 -5.36 9.17
N ILE A 50 1.41 -5.30 7.98
CA ILE A 50 0.27 -4.41 7.69
C ILE A 50 -1.02 -5.24 7.75
N PRO A 51 -1.98 -4.91 8.64
CA PRO A 51 -3.22 -5.67 8.75
C PRO A 51 -4.08 -5.51 7.49
N GLY A 52 -4.76 -6.60 7.10
CA GLY A 52 -5.76 -6.58 6.03
C GLY A 52 -5.20 -6.65 4.60
N ILE A 53 -3.90 -6.90 4.42
CA ILE A 53 -3.33 -7.21 3.10
C ILE A 53 -3.86 -8.57 2.64
N LYS A 54 -4.52 -8.57 1.47
CA LYS A 54 -5.08 -9.79 0.86
C LYS A 54 -4.30 -10.27 -0.36
N CYS A 55 -3.57 -9.35 -1.00
CA CYS A 55 -2.77 -9.63 -2.18
C CYS A 55 -1.51 -8.77 -2.18
N VAL A 56 -0.47 -9.31 -2.80
CA VAL A 56 0.80 -8.62 -3.06
C VAL A 56 1.04 -8.69 -4.55
N VAL A 57 1.44 -7.55 -5.14
CA VAL A 57 1.92 -7.48 -6.52
C VAL A 57 3.40 -7.12 -6.42
N ASP A 58 4.25 -8.09 -6.73
CA ASP A 58 5.70 -7.92 -6.73
C ASP A 58 6.20 -7.67 -8.15
N SER A 59 6.94 -6.58 -8.35
CA SER A 59 7.55 -6.25 -9.63
C SER A 59 8.88 -6.98 -9.86
N GLY A 60 9.47 -7.58 -8.82
CA GLY A 60 10.78 -8.23 -8.86
C GLY A 60 11.95 -7.26 -8.99
N MET A 61 11.73 -5.95 -8.80
CA MET A 61 12.75 -4.91 -8.99
C MET A 61 13.13 -4.26 -7.67
N VAL A 62 14.43 -4.04 -7.46
CA VAL A 62 14.98 -3.30 -6.32
C VAL A 62 15.90 -2.20 -6.81
N LYS A 63 15.90 -1.06 -6.12
CA LYS A 63 16.88 -0.01 -6.37
C LYS A 63 18.22 -0.44 -5.78
N GLN A 64 19.18 -0.77 -6.64
CA GLN A 64 20.57 -1.03 -6.25
C GLN A 64 21.39 0.27 -6.31
N LYS A 65 22.47 0.36 -5.54
CA LYS A 65 23.37 1.51 -5.53
C LYS A 65 24.07 1.70 -6.87
#